data_AF-A0AAV6ATQ6-F1
#
_entry.id   AF-A0AAV6ATQ6-F1
#
_cell.length_a   1.000
_cell.length_b   1.000
_cell.length_c   1.000
_cell.angle_alpha   90.00
_cell.angle_beta   90.00
_cell.angle_gamma   90.00
#
_symmetry.space_group_name_H-M   'P 1'
#
loop_
_entity.id
_entity.type
_entity.pdbx_description
1 polymer ?
#
loop_
_entity_poly.entity_id
_entity_poly.type
_entity_poly.pdbx_seq_one_letter_code
_entity_poly.pdbx_strand_id
1 'polypeptide(L)'
;LKVIIAGAGGAAHLPGMVASLTPLPVFGVPIESKALKGMDSLLSIVQMPAGIPVGTLAIGEAGATNAALLAASVLALSDAAIARALDDWRHRQTAAVGDSPQQPS
;
A
#
# COMPACT_ATOMS: atom_id res chain seq x y z
N LEU A 1 17.90 3.25 -2.96
CA LEU A 1 16.48 3.36 -2.54
C LEU A 1 15.62 3.57 -3.79
N LYS A 2 14.47 2.89 -3.93
CA LYS A 2 13.64 2.91 -5.15
C LYS A 2 12.17 3.27 -4.89
N VAL A 3 11.64 2.90 -3.73
CA VAL A 3 10.28 3.17 -3.24
C VAL A 3 10.36 3.39 -1.73
N ILE A 4 9.45 4.19 -1.17
CA ILE A 4 9.27 4.36 0.27
C ILE A 4 7.85 3.96 0.67
N ILE A 5 7.71 3.21 1.77
CA ILE A 5 6.42 2.93 2.39
C ILE A 5 6.38 3.67 3.72
N ALA A 6 5.33 4.47 3.94
CA ALA A 6 5.16 5.27 5.13
C ALA A 6 3.76 5.02 5.74
N GLY A 7 3.72 4.61 7.01
CA GLY A 7 2.49 4.43 7.77
C GLY A 7 2.28 5.57 8.76
N ALA A 8 1.05 6.08 8.89
CA ALA A 8 0.69 7.10 9.88
C ALA A 8 -0.79 7.06 10.26
N GLY A 9 -1.13 7.49 11.47
CA GLY A 9 -2.48 7.48 12.02
C GLY A 9 -2.91 8.84 12.61
N GLY A 10 -4.22 9.06 12.70
CA GLY A 10 -4.80 10.34 13.11
C GLY A 10 -4.56 11.43 12.07
N ALA A 11 -3.90 12.52 12.47
CA ALA A 11 -3.39 13.55 11.56
C ALA A 11 -2.13 13.04 10.85
N ALA A 12 -2.34 12.20 9.83
CA ALA A 12 -1.32 11.33 9.26
C ALA A 12 -0.43 12.04 8.21
N HIS A 13 0.41 12.98 8.67
CA HIS A 13 1.24 13.83 7.78
C HIS A 13 2.49 13.16 7.21
N LEU A 14 3.00 12.09 7.82
CA LEU A 14 4.30 11.51 7.47
C LEU A 14 4.42 11.15 5.97
N PRO A 15 3.46 10.46 5.32
CA PRO A 15 3.59 10.11 3.91
C PRO A 15 3.67 11.35 3.00
N GLY A 16 2.85 12.37 3.26
CA GLY A 16 2.84 13.62 2.49
C GLY A 16 4.14 14.42 2.65
N MET A 17 4.67 14.50 3.87
CA MET A 17 5.94 15.18 4.14
C MET A 17 7.14 14.44 3.54
N VAL A 18 7.14 13.11 3.56
CA VAL A 18 8.20 12.34 2.88
C VAL A 18 8.14 12.58 1.37
N ALA A 19 6.95 12.54 0.77
CA ALA A 19 6.77 12.77 -0.66
C ALA A 19 7.17 14.17 -1.12
N SER A 20 7.07 15.19 -0.27
CA SER A 20 7.52 16.55 -0.62
C SER A 20 9.04 16.72 -0.59
N LEU A 21 9.77 15.79 0.04
CA LEU A 21 11.21 15.85 0.23
C LEU A 21 11.99 14.92 -0.69
N THR A 22 11.32 14.16 -1.55
CA THR A 22 11.96 13.16 -2.42
C THR A 22 11.21 12.97 -3.73
N PRO A 23 11.91 12.75 -4.85
CA PRO A 23 11.28 12.36 -6.11
C PRO A 23 10.91 10.86 -6.15
N LEU A 24 11.28 10.07 -5.14
CA LEU A 24 10.97 8.64 -5.10
C LEU A 24 9.46 8.42 -4.85
N PRO A 25 8.85 7.37 -5.43
CA PRO A 25 7.48 7.00 -5.12
C PRO A 25 7.29 6.73 -3.62
N VAL A 26 6.26 7.33 -3.04
CA VAL A 26 5.85 7.12 -1.65
C VAL A 26 4.48 6.43 -1.61
N PHE A 27 4.41 5.31 -0.91
CA PHE A 27 3.19 4.58 -0.66
C PHE A 27 2.74 4.77 0.79
N GLY A 28 1.58 5.39 0.96
CA GLY A 28 1.00 5.74 2.26
C GLY A 28 0.06 4.65 2.77
N VAL A 29 0.25 4.23 4.03
CA VAL A 29 -0.62 3.27 4.72
C VAL A 29 -1.32 3.98 5.88
N PRO A 30 -2.64 4.23 5.76
CA PRO A 30 -3.42 4.76 6.88
C PRO A 30 -3.48 3.77 8.04
N ILE A 31 -3.04 4.17 9.23
CA ILE A 31 -3.14 3.35 10.44
C ILE A 31 -4.51 3.57 11.07
N GLU A 32 -5.15 2.50 11.55
CA GLU A 32 -6.46 2.61 12.21
C GLU A 32 -6.37 3.52 13.45
N SER A 33 -7.20 4.57 13.48
CA SER A 33 -7.38 5.43 14.64
C SER A 33 -8.51 4.93 15.53
N LYS A 34 -8.40 5.17 16.84
CA LYS A 34 -9.43 4.74 17.81
C LYS A 34 -10.79 5.39 17.58
N ALA A 35 -10.80 6.69 17.27
CA ALA A 35 -12.02 7.49 17.21
C ALA A 35 -12.77 7.36 15.87
N LEU A 36 -12.03 7.32 14.75
CA LEU A 36 -12.61 7.39 13.41
C LEU A 36 -12.26 6.19 12.54
N LYS A 37 -11.79 5.09 13.15
CA LYS A 37 -11.47 3.84 12.46
C LYS A 37 -10.54 4.03 11.25
N GLY A 38 -9.61 4.98 11.38
CA GLY A 38 -8.64 5.32 10.34
C GLY A 38 -9.16 6.19 9.21
N MET A 39 -10.41 6.68 9.24
CA MET A 39 -10.93 7.60 8.23
C MET A 39 -10.20 8.95 8.23
N ASP A 40 -9.88 9.46 9.42
CA ASP A 40 -9.00 10.63 9.59
C ASP A 40 -7.63 10.42 8.96
N SER A 41 -7.07 9.23 9.15
CA SER A 41 -5.76 8.83 8.65
C SER A 41 -5.78 8.69 7.13
N LEU A 42 -6.83 8.06 6.59
CA LEU A 42 -7.04 7.90 5.15
C LEU A 42 -7.14 9.26 4.46
N LEU A 43 -8.01 10.14 4.95
CA LEU A 43 -8.23 11.46 4.35
C LEU A 43 -6.99 12.35 4.48
N SER A 44 -6.23 12.24 5.58
CA SER A 44 -4.98 12.99 5.76
C SER A 44 -3.87 12.56 4.78
N ILE A 45 -3.91 11.33 4.28
CA ILE A 45 -2.89 10.78 3.35
C ILE A 45 -3.34 10.92 1.89
N VAL A 46 -4.60 10.60 1.56
CA VAL A 46 -5.05 10.47 0.17
C VAL A 46 -5.35 11.82 -0.50
N GLN A 47 -5.76 12.83 0.29
CA GLN A 47 -6.19 14.14 -0.23
C GLN A 47 -5.02 15.11 -0.44
N MET A 48 -3.89 14.60 -0.94
CA MET A 48 -2.75 15.45 -1.29
C MET A 48 -3.12 16.41 -2.43
N PRO A 49 -2.70 17.69 -2.37
CA PRO A 49 -2.91 18.62 -3.47
C PRO A 49 -2.11 18.21 -4.71
N ALA A 50 -2.55 18.69 -5.87
CA ALA A 50 -1.84 18.46 -7.13
C ALA A 50 -0.38 18.92 -7.05
N GLY A 51 0.55 18.07 -7.49
CA GLY A 51 1.99 18.33 -7.50
C GLY A 51 2.81 17.41 -6.60
N ILE A 52 2.27 16.94 -5.47
CA ILE A 52 2.97 16.05 -4.53
C ILE A 52 2.14 14.77 -4.31
N PRO A 53 2.35 13.71 -5.11
CA PRO A 53 1.51 12.52 -5.05
C PRO A 53 1.93 11.56 -3.92
N VAL A 54 0.95 10.91 -3.31
CA VAL A 54 1.14 9.75 -2.41
C VAL A 54 0.22 8.62 -2.88
N GLY A 55 0.78 7.46 -3.22
CA GLY A 55 -0.01 6.28 -3.53
C GLY A 55 -0.61 5.71 -2.25
N THR A 56 -1.90 5.92 -2.01
CA THR A 56 -2.54 5.55 -0.73
C THR A 56 -3.20 4.18 -0.81
N LEU A 57 -2.98 3.35 0.21
CA LEU A 57 -3.53 2.00 0.30
C LEU A 57 -4.68 1.93 1.32
N ALA A 58 -5.28 0.75 1.46
CA ALA A 58 -6.33 0.49 2.43
C ALA A 58 -5.89 0.82 3.88
N ILE A 59 -6.85 1.02 4.77
CA ILE A 59 -6.56 1.24 6.20
C ILE A 59 -6.04 -0.06 6.83
N GLY A 60 -5.02 0.04 7.67
CA GLY A 60 -4.53 -1.04 8.53
C GLY A 60 -3.69 -2.10 7.82
N GLU A 61 -3.78 -3.34 8.31
CA GLU A 61 -2.91 -4.46 7.91
C GLU A 61 -3.02 -4.83 6.43
N ALA A 62 -4.24 -4.80 5.88
CA ALA A 62 -4.46 -5.03 4.45
C ALA A 62 -3.72 -3.97 3.61
N GLY A 63 -3.72 -2.72 4.06
CA GLY A 63 -2.97 -1.63 3.43
C GLY A 63 -1.47 -1.83 3.50
N ALA A 64 -0.94 -2.22 4.66
CA ALA A 64 0.48 -2.50 4.85
C ALA A 64 0.97 -3.62 3.94
N THR A 65 0.20 -4.71 3.86
CA THR A 65 0.48 -5.85 2.98
C THR A 65 0.47 -5.41 1.51
N ASN A 66 -0.56 -4.68 1.10
CA ASN A 66 -0.70 -4.21 -0.28
C ASN A 66 0.36 -3.16 -0.65
N ALA A 67 0.82 -2.33 0.28
CA ALA A 67 1.91 -1.39 0.04
C ALA A 67 3.23 -2.13 -0.26
N ALA A 68 3.51 -3.22 0.46
CA ALA A 68 4.66 -4.08 0.19
C ALA A 68 4.56 -4.77 -1.18
N LEU A 69 3.39 -5.32 -1.52
CA LEU A 69 3.15 -5.95 -2.83
C LEU A 69 3.19 -4.96 -3.99
N LEU A 70 2.71 -3.73 -3.79
CA LEU A 70 2.79 -2.66 -4.78
C LEU A 70 4.25 -2.20 -4.96
N ALA A 71 5.01 -2.07 -3.87
CA ALA A 71 6.45 -1.81 -3.93
C ALA A 71 7.19 -2.92 -4.70
N ALA A 72 6.89 -4.19 -4.41
CA ALA A 72 7.42 -5.32 -5.17
C ALA A 72 7.05 -5.24 -6.65
N SER A 73 5.83 -4.84 -6.99
CA SER A 73 5.38 -4.65 -8.38
C SER A 73 6.17 -3.56 -9.10
N VAL A 74 6.50 -2.45 -8.43
CA VAL A 74 7.36 -1.39 -8.99
C VAL A 74 8.79 -1.90 -9.20
N LEU A 75 9.35 -2.61 -8.22
CA LEU A 75 10.72 -3.15 -8.32
C LEU A 75 10.85 -4.21 -9.42
N ALA A 76 9.83 -5.05 -9.58
CA ALA A 76 9.75 -6.10 -10.61
C ALA A 76 9.90 -5.59 -12.04
N LEU A 77 9.60 -4.31 -12.31
CA LEU A 77 9.82 -3.69 -13.62
C LEU A 77 11.30 -3.69 -14.06
N SER A 78 12.23 -3.82 -13.10
CA SER A 78 13.67 -3.80 -13.36
C SER A 78 14.45 -4.93 -12.69
N ASP A 79 13.77 -5.80 -11.93
CA ASP A 79 14.38 -6.89 -11.18
C ASP A 79 13.63 -8.21 -11.46
N ALA A 80 14.26 -9.08 -12.26
CA ALA A 80 13.67 -10.34 -12.67
C ALA A 80 13.51 -11.35 -11.53
N ALA A 81 14.29 -11.24 -10.44
CA ALA A 81 14.14 -12.12 -9.29
C ALA A 81 12.91 -11.73 -8.47
N ILE A 82 12.69 -10.42 -8.27
CA ILE A 82 11.49 -9.90 -7.61
C ILE A 82 10.25 -10.18 -8.45
N ALA A 83 10.32 -10.02 -9.77
CA ALA A 83 9.23 -10.34 -10.68
C ALA A 83 8.76 -11.80 -10.51
N ARG A 84 9.70 -12.76 -10.54
CA ARG A 84 9.38 -14.18 -10.32
C ARG A 84 8.77 -14.44 -8.94
N ALA A 85 9.35 -13.87 -7.89
CA ALA A 85 8.84 -14.04 -6.53
C ALA A 85 7.41 -13.49 -6.35
N LEU A 86 7.10 -12.38 -7.02
CA LEU A 86 5.76 -11.79 -7.03
C LEU A 86 4.75 -12.66 -7.80
N ASP A 87 5.14 -13.20 -8.96
CA ASP A 87 4.30 -14.11 -9.74
C ASP A 87 4.02 -15.39 -8.96
N ASP A 88 5.04 -15.99 -8.33
CA ASP A 88 4.88 -17.15 -7.47
C ASP A 88 3.95 -16.87 -6.28
N TRP A 89 4.05 -15.67 -5.68
CA TRP A 89 3.14 -15.26 -4.62
C TRP A 89 1.70 -15.20 -5.12
N ARG A 90 1.45 -14.59 -6.29
CA ARG A 90 0.12 -14.50 -6.90
C ARG A 90 -0.44 -15.88 -7.25
N HIS A 91 0.37 -16.75 -7.84
CA HIS A 91 -0.03 -18.14 -8.13
C HIS A 91 -0.46 -18.90 -6.87
N ARG A 92 0.28 -18.74 -5.76
CA ARG A 92 -0.10 -19.34 -4.47
C ARG A 92 -1.43 -18.78 -3.95
N GLN A 93 -1.69 -17.48 -4.08
CA GLN A 93 -2.97 -16.90 -3.66
C GLN A 93 -4.13 -17.45 -4.51
N THR A 94 -3.96 -17.53 -5.84
CA THR A 94 -4.97 -18.11 -6.72
C THR A 94 -5.24 -19.58 -6.38
N ALA A 95 -4.20 -20.39 -6.18
CA ALA A 95 -4.35 -21.80 -5.82
C ALA A 95 -4.96 -22.03 -4.44
N ALA A 96 -4.87 -21.04 -3.53
CA ALA A 96 -5.50 -21.11 -2.21
C ALA A 96 -7.01 -20.86 -2.24
N VAL A 97 -7.54 -20.25 -3.31
CA VAL A 97 -8.98 -20.10 -3.54
C VAL A 97 -9.44 -21.32 -4.31
N GLY A 98 -10.33 -22.13 -3.72
CA GLY A 98 -10.83 -23.34 -4.38
C GLY A 98 -11.54 -23.05 -5.71
N ASP A 99 -11.56 -24.04 -6.61
CA ASP A 99 -12.07 -23.89 -7.99
C ASP A 99 -13.57 -23.57 -8.09
N SER A 100 -14.32 -23.66 -6.98
CA SER A 100 -15.75 -23.42 -6.94
C SER A 100 -16.09 -22.32 -5.93
N PRO A 101 -16.92 -21.32 -6.30
CA PRO A 101 -17.38 -20.31 -5.36
C PRO A 101 -18.20 -21.00 -4.26
N GLN A 102 -17.74 -20.90 -3.02
CA GLN A 102 -18.53 -21.31 -1.85
C GLN A 102 -19.59 -20.24 -1.62
N GLN A 103 -20.87 -20.63 -1.69
CA GLN A 103 -21.95 -19.72 -1.29
C GLN A 103 -21.81 -19.42 0.20
N PRO A 104 -21.85 -18.14 0.63
CA PRO A 104 -21.89 -17.81 2.03
C PRO A 104 -23.19 -18.38 2.64
N SER A 105 -23.04 -19.15 3.72
CA SER A 105 -24.13 -19.72 4.53
C SER A 105 -24.87 -18.66 5.34
#